data_AF-A0AAV0WFU8-F1
#
_entry.id   AF-A0AAV0WFU8-F1
#
_cell.length_a   1.000
_cell.length_b   1.000
_cell.length_c   1.000
_cell.angle_alpha   90.00
_cell.angle_beta   90.00
_cell.angle_gamma   90.00
#
_symmetry.space_group_name_H-M   'P 1'
#
loop_
_entity.id
_entity.type
_entity.pdbx_description
1 polymer ?
#
loop_
_entity_poly.entity_id
_entity_poly.type
_entity_poly.pdbx_seq_one_letter_code
_entity_poly.pdbx_strand_id
1 'polypeptide(L)'
;MGGVDLMDSMIGRYRIIMRSKKWYMKIFYHLVDMSIVNAWMLYKKVTKKPMKLAQFREQLAVELCQTEIEIKKKRQKNKGIVGKTNVGGA
;
A
#
# COMPACT_ATOMS: atom_id res chain seq x y z
N MET A 1 -6.44 3.70 -29.82
CA MET A 1 -5.81 4.55 -28.78
C MET A 1 -6.84 4.81 -27.68
N GLY A 2 -6.92 3.97 -26.63
CA GLY A 2 -7.94 4.16 -25.57
C GLY A 2 -7.63 3.48 -24.22
N GLY A 3 -6.45 2.83 -24.09
CA GLY A 3 -6.03 2.21 -22.83
C GLY A 3 -5.62 3.25 -21.79
N VAL A 4 -5.02 4.36 -22.22
CA VAL A 4 -4.58 5.45 -21.33
C VAL A 4 -5.77 6.20 -20.77
N ASP A 5 -6.78 6.53 -21.59
CA ASP A 5 -8.01 7.21 -21.15
C ASP A 5 -8.79 6.39 -20.12
N LEU A 6 -8.79 5.06 -20.29
CA LEU A 6 -9.41 4.15 -19.34
C LEU A 6 -8.67 4.15 -18.00
N MET A 7 -7.34 4.13 -18.02
CA MET A 7 -6.52 4.21 -16.82
C MET A 7 -6.72 5.57 -16.11
N ASP A 8 -6.68 6.68 -16.85
CA ASP A 8 -6.92 8.01 -16.30
C ASP A 8 -8.33 8.15 -15.72
N SER A 9 -9.33 7.52 -16.34
CA SER A 9 -10.69 7.44 -15.82
C SER A 9 -10.79 6.60 -14.54
N MET A 10 -9.95 5.59 -14.36
CA MET A 10 -9.90 4.78 -13.13
C MET A 10 -9.19 5.52 -12.01
N ILE A 11 -8.06 6.18 -12.33
CA ILE A 11 -7.31 7.03 -11.40
C ILE A 11 -8.16 8.21 -10.96
N GLY A 12 -8.90 8.85 -11.87
CA GLY A 12 -9.78 9.98 -11.56
C GLY A 12 -10.88 9.64 -10.56
N ARG A 13 -11.42 8.42 -10.59
CA ARG A 13 -12.52 7.98 -9.70
C ARG A 13 -12.10 7.74 -8.25
N TYR A 14 -10.86 7.30 -8.04
CA TYR A 14 -10.36 6.93 -6.70
C TYR A 14 -9.10 7.72 -6.32
N ARG A 15 -8.94 8.93 -6.87
CA ARG A 15 -7.75 9.76 -6.68
C ARG A 15 -7.50 10.05 -5.20
N ILE A 16 -6.26 9.87 -4.76
CA ILE A 16 -5.82 10.31 -3.43
C ILE A 16 -5.64 11.84 -3.48
N ILE A 17 -6.57 12.57 -2.86
CA ILE A 17 -6.51 14.03 -2.74
C ILE A 17 -5.92 14.40 -1.38
N MET A 18 -4.59 14.53 -1.34
CA MET A 18 -3.85 15.00 -0.17
C MET A 18 -3.37 16.43 -0.42
N ARG A 19 -3.72 17.38 0.45
CA ARG A 19 -3.17 18.74 0.38
C ARG A 19 -1.72 18.72 0.84
N SER A 20 -0.80 18.99 -0.08
CA SER A 20 0.62 19.16 0.21
C SER A 20 1.13 20.47 -0.36
N LYS A 21 1.97 21.18 0.41
CA LYS A 21 2.69 22.38 -0.06
C LYS A 21 3.80 22.05 -1.07
N LYS A 22 4.21 20.78 -1.12
CA LYS A 22 5.32 20.27 -1.93
C LYS A 22 4.78 19.65 -3.22
N TRP A 23 5.07 20.27 -4.36
CA TRP A 23 4.55 19.86 -5.67
C TRP A 23 4.85 18.40 -6.03
N TYR A 24 6.03 17.90 -5.65
CA TYR A 24 6.46 16.52 -5.91
C TYR A 24 5.59 15.47 -5.20
N MET A 25 4.92 15.82 -4.10
CA MET A 25 4.01 14.89 -3.43
C MET A 25 2.81 14.54 -4.30
N LYS A 26 2.39 15.45 -5.19
CA LYS A 26 1.33 15.17 -6.17
C LYS A 26 1.73 14.06 -7.13
N ILE A 27 3.01 14.03 -7.53
CA ILE A 27 3.57 12.97 -8.39
C ILE A 27 3.62 11.65 -7.61
N PHE A 28 4.06 11.68 -6.36
CA PHE A 28 4.11 10.50 -5.52
C PHE A 28 2.74 9.84 -5.35
N TYR A 29 1.69 10.59 -5.00
CA TYR A 29 0.35 10.02 -4.86
C TYR A 29 -0.20 9.50 -6.19
N HIS A 30 0.11 10.17 -7.29
CA HIS A 30 -0.27 9.71 -8.62
C HIS A 30 0.39 8.36 -8.97
N LEU A 31 1.68 8.18 -8.64
CA LEU A 31 2.38 6.91 -8.83
C LEU A 31 1.78 5.79 -7.98
N VAL A 32 1.39 6.08 -6.74
CA VAL A 32 0.71 5.11 -5.86
C VAL A 32 -0.64 4.71 -6.46
N ASP A 33 -1.47 5.67 -6.88
CA ASP A 33 -2.76 5.37 -7.52
C ASP A 33 -2.60 4.53 -8.79
N MET A 34 -1.60 4.84 -9.63
CA MET A 34 -1.29 4.06 -10.84
C MET A 34 -0.86 2.63 -10.51
N SER A 35 -0.02 2.45 -9.48
CA SER A 35 0.45 1.14 -9.03
C SER A 35 -0.69 0.26 -8.52
N ILE A 36 -1.64 0.84 -7.78
CA ILE A 36 -2.83 0.13 -7.29
C ILE A 36 -3.71 -0.35 -8.45
N VAL A 37 -3.95 0.50 -9.45
CA VAL A 37 -4.75 0.13 -10.64
C VAL A 37 -4.05 -1.01 -11.41
N ASN A 38 -2.73 -0.93 -11.58
CA ASN A 38 -1.95 -1.98 -12.23
C ASN A 38 -1.99 -3.31 -11.46
N ALA A 39 -1.86 -3.26 -10.12
CA ALA A 39 -1.98 -4.44 -9.26
C ALA A 39 -3.37 -5.08 -9.36
N TRP A 40 -4.44 -4.27 -9.40
CA TRP A 40 -5.80 -4.76 -9.61
C TRP A 40 -5.98 -5.42 -10.98
N MET A 41 -5.42 -4.83 -12.05
CA MET A 41 -5.44 -5.46 -13.37
C MET A 41 -4.70 -6.81 -13.37
N LEU A 42 -3.55 -6.89 -12.69
CA LEU A 42 -2.80 -8.14 -12.54
C LEU A 42 -3.61 -9.19 -11.76
N TYR A 43 -4.23 -8.80 -10.64
CA TYR A 43 -5.08 -9.69 -9.84
C TYR A 43 -6.22 -10.28 -10.68
N LYS A 44 -6.88 -9.47 -11.51
CA LYS A 44 -7.92 -9.94 -12.42
C LYS A 44 -7.38 -10.94 -13.45
N LYS A 45 -6.18 -10.73 -13.98
CA LYS A 45 -5.56 -11.65 -14.95
C LYS A 45 -5.20 -12.99 -14.33
N VAL A 46 -4.62 -12.98 -13.12
CA VAL A 46 -4.15 -14.19 -12.44
C VAL A 46 -5.32 -14.99 -11.86
N THR A 47 -6.17 -14.33 -11.06
CA THR A 47 -7.22 -15.01 -10.30
C THR A 47 -8.48 -15.25 -11.13
N LYS A 48 -8.65 -14.52 -12.26
CA LYS A 48 -9.85 -14.53 -13.12
C LYS A 48 -11.17 -14.23 -12.38
N LYS A 49 -11.10 -13.77 -11.13
CA LYS A 49 -12.26 -13.42 -10.32
C LYS A 49 -12.67 -11.97 -10.57
N PRO A 50 -13.96 -11.69 -10.80
CA PRO A 50 -14.44 -10.33 -10.90
C PRO A 50 -14.41 -9.68 -9.51
N MET A 51 -13.51 -8.72 -9.31
CA MET A 51 -13.47 -7.87 -8.12
C MET A 51 -13.52 -6.41 -8.55
N LYS A 52 -14.34 -5.61 -7.87
CA LYS A 52 -14.42 -4.16 -8.11
C LYS A 52 -13.16 -3.48 -7.58
N LEU A 53 -12.69 -2.43 -8.25
CA LEU A 53 -11.50 -1.68 -7.83
C LEU A 53 -11.61 -1.13 -6.39
N ALA A 54 -12.81 -0.69 -5.97
CA ALA A 54 -13.05 -0.24 -4.60
C ALA A 54 -12.79 -1.32 -3.54
N GLN A 55 -13.30 -2.53 -3.76
CA GLN A 55 -13.11 -3.66 -2.83
C GLN A 55 -11.63 -4.08 -2.76
N PHE A 56 -10.94 -4.07 -3.90
CA PHE A 56 -9.51 -4.33 -3.94
C PHE A 56 -8.72 -3.29 -3.12
N ARG A 57 -9.07 -2.01 -3.23
CA ARG A 57 -8.44 -0.93 -2.45
C ARG A 57 -8.71 -1.07 -0.95
N GLU A 58 -9.93 -1.45 -0.57
CA GLU A 58 -10.30 -1.68 0.81
C GLU A 58 -9.48 -2.83 1.41
N GLN A 59 -9.44 -3.99 0.74
CA GLN A 59 -8.62 -5.13 1.17
C GLN A 59 -7.14 -4.76 1.27
N LEU A 60 -6.61 -4.07 0.26
CA LEU A 60 -5.22 -3.60 0.27
C LEU A 60 -4.94 -2.68 1.47
N ALA A 61 -5.86 -1.78 1.81
CA ALA A 61 -5.70 -0.89 2.96
C ALA A 61 -5.69 -1.67 4.29
N VAL A 62 -6.58 -2.64 4.45
CA VAL A 62 -6.64 -3.51 5.63
C VAL A 62 -5.34 -4.31 5.77
N GLU A 63 -4.90 -4.97 4.70
CA GLU A 63 -3.68 -5.78 4.69
C GLU A 63 -2.43 -4.95 5.03
N LEU A 64 -2.29 -3.75 4.46
CA LEU A 64 -1.18 -2.85 4.74
C LEU A 64 -1.18 -2.39 6.20
N CYS A 65 -2.34 -2.04 6.76
CA CYS A 65 -2.46 -1.66 8.17
C CYS A 65 -2.14 -2.83 9.12
N GLN A 66 -2.61 -4.04 8.80
CA GLN A 66 -2.35 -5.23 9.58
C GLN A 66 -0.85 -5.56 9.61
N THR A 67 -0.20 -5.51 8.44
CA THR A 67 1.23 -5.79 8.27
C THR A 67 2.09 -4.82 9.09
N GLU A 68 1.75 -3.54 9.11
CA GLU A 68 2.47 -2.53 9.89
C GLU A 68 2.42 -2.82 11.40
N ILE A 69 1.27 -3.27 11.91
CA ILE A 69 1.12 -3.66 13.32
C ILE A 69 2.03 -4.85 13.66
N GLU A 70 2.09 -5.86 12.78
CA GLU A 70 2.96 -7.02 12.96
C GLU A 70 4.45 -6.67 12.93
N ILE A 71 4.86 -5.78 12.02
CA ILE A 71 6.24 -5.28 11.94
C ILE A 71 6.62 -4.53 13.23
N LYS A 72 5.74 -3.67 13.74
CA LYS A 72 5.98 -2.95 15.01
C LYS A 72 6.11 -3.91 16.19
N LYS A 73 5.25 -4.94 16.29
CA LYS A 73 5.34 -5.98 17.32
C LYS A 73 6.67 -6.75 17.26
N LYS A 74 7.12 -7.15 16.06
CA LYS A 74 8.43 -7.82 15.87
C LYS A 74 9.59 -6.91 16.27
N ARG A 75 9.55 -5.62 15.92
CA ARG A 75 10.60 -4.64 16.33
C ARG A 75 10.65 -4.43 17.84
N GLN A 76 9.51 -4.36 18.52
CA GLN A 76 9.46 -4.26 19.99
C GLN A 76 9.98 -5.54 20.67
N LYS A 77 9.60 -6.72 20.16
CA LYS A 77 10.11 -8.01 20.66
C LYS A 77 11.63 -8.11 20.54
N ASN A 78 12.21 -7.68 19.41
CA ASN A 78 13.67 -7.68 19.22
C ASN A 78 14.40 -6.69 20.14
N LYS A 79 13.83 -5.51 20.42
CA LYS A 79 14.41 -4.57 21.41
C LYS A 79 14.41 -5.16 22.84
N GLY A 80 13.37 -5.90 23.21
CA GLY A 80 13.28 -6.57 24.52
C GLY A 80 14.24 -7.75 24.69
N ILE A 81 14.68 -8.38 23.59
CA ILE A 81 15.70 -9.45 23.62
C ILE A 81 17.10 -8.84 23.78
N VAL A 82 17.44 -7.79 23.02
CA VAL A 82 18.75 -7.11 23.10
C VAL A 82 19.02 -6.49 24.48
N GLY A 83 17.97 -6.02 25.18
CA GLY A 83 18.12 -5.51 26.55
C GLY A 83 18.37 -6.58 27.61
N LYS A 84 18.15 -7.87 27.30
CA LYS A 84 18.34 -9.00 28.24
C LYS A 84 19.68 -9.73 28.06
N THR A 85 20.41 -9.48 26.97
CA THR A 85 21.68 -10.16 26.66
C THR A 85 22.92 -9.50 27.27
N ASN A 86 22.80 -8.35 27.96
CA ASN A 86 23.93 -7.64 28.58
C ASN A 86 24.04 -7.80 30.11
N VAL A 87 23.42 -8.82 30.71
CA VAL A 87 23.50 -9.08 32.15
C VAL A 87 23.98 -10.52 32.37
N GLY A 88 25.26 -10.77 32.10
CA GLY A 88 25.84 -12.11 32.28
C GLY A 88 27.21 -12.23 31.64
N GLY A 89 28.20 -11.57 32.21
CA GLY A 89 29.59 -11.65 31.75
C GLY A 89 30.50 -10.86 32.70
N ALA A 90 30.50 -11.27 33.96
CA ALA A 90 31.57 -11.02 34.92
C ALA A 90 32.51 -12.23 34.91
#